data_AF-B2B6Y1-F1
#
_entry.id   AF-B2B6Y1-F1
#
_cell.length_a   1.000
_cell.length_b   1.000
_cell.length_c   1.000
_cell.angle_alpha   90.00
_cell.angle_beta   90.00
_cell.angle_gamma   90.00
#
_symmetry.space_group_name_H-M   'P 1'
#
loop_
_entity.id
_entity.type
_entity.pdbx_description
1 polymer ?
#
loop_
_entity_poly.entity_id
_entity_poly.type
_entity_poly.pdbx_seq_one_letter_code
_entity_poly.pdbx_strand_id
1 'polypeptide(L)' 'MADQSEDEIRERLKTALWFSIGKIVDEESMRRNRNATPQFIGALTDMVWSQIGKFMLWVDQ' A
#
# COMPACT_ATOMS: atom_id res chain seq x y z
N MET A 1 19.77 -0.95 22.27
CA MET A 1 18.46 -1.47 21.80
C MET A 1 17.83 -0.43 20.86
N ALA A 2 18.47 -0.10 19.74
CA ALA A 2 18.05 1.00 18.85
C ALA A 2 18.27 0.65 17.37
N ASP A 3 18.15 -0.64 17.05
CA ASP A 3 18.05 -1.16 15.68
C ASP A 3 16.77 -2.01 15.64
N GLN A 4 15.62 -1.36 15.77
CA GLN A 4 14.38 -1.91 15.23
C GLN A 4 14.47 -1.57 13.75
N SER A 5 15.06 -2.51 13.04
CA SER A 5 15.70 -2.35 11.73
C SER A 5 14.73 -1.71 10.76
N GLU A 6 15.18 -0.82 9.88
CA GLU A 6 14.34 -0.13 8.89
C GLU A 6 13.38 -1.06 8.12
N ASP A 7 13.74 -2.34 8.01
CA ASP A 7 12.92 -3.40 7.45
C ASP A 7 11.63 -3.68 8.25
N GLU A 8 11.64 -3.66 9.60
CA GLU A 8 10.42 -3.75 10.41
C GLU A 8 9.48 -2.56 10.15
N ILE A 9 10.04 -1.37 10.01
CA ILE A 9 9.26 -0.16 9.70
C ILE A 9 8.67 -0.29 8.30
N ARG A 10 9.43 -0.77 7.32
CA ARG A 10 8.96 -1.02 5.95
C ARG A 10 7.84 -2.06 5.91
N GLU A 11 7.99 -3.18 6.60
CA GLU A 11 6.94 -4.20 6.66
C GLU A 11 5.66 -3.65 7.28
N ARG A 12 5.76 -2.93 8.41
CA ARG A 12 4.60 -2.28 9.04
C ARG A 12 3.92 -1.27 8.13
N LEU A 13 4.70 -0.45 7.43
CA LEU A 13 4.16 0.50 6.44
C LEU A 13 3.46 -0.22 5.30
N LYS A 14 4.02 -1.32 4.79
CA LYS A 14 3.41 -2.12 3.73
C LYS A 14 2.09 -2.75 4.20
N THR A 15 2.04 -3.28 5.43
CA THR A 15 0.80 -3.80 6.03
C THR A 15 -0.25 -2.70 6.22
N ALA A 16 0.14 -1.52 6.72
CA ALA A 16 -0.77 -0.39 6.91
C ALA A 16 -1.33 0.12 5.57
N LEU A 17 -0.49 0.15 4.54
CA LEU A 17 -0.89 0.52 3.17
C LEU A 17 -1.90 -0.48 2.61
N TRP A 18 -1.61 -1.79 2.71
CA TRP A 18 -2.54 -2.85 2.27
C TRP A 18 -3.90 -2.73 2.95
N PHE A 19 -3.91 -2.50 4.28
CA PHE A 19 -5.16 -2.32 5.03
C PHE A 19 -5.94 -1.08 4.55
N SER A 20 -5.25 0.05 4.35
CA SER A 20 -5.88 1.30 3.88
C SER A 20 -6.43 1.15 2.47
N ILE A 21 -5.67 0.53 1.56
CA ILE A 21 -6.12 0.24 0.19
C ILE A 21 -7.30 -0.72 0.21
N GLY A 22 -7.26 -1.77 1.04
CA GLY A 22 -8.39 -2.69 1.21
C GLY A 22 -9.68 -1.97 1.58
N LYS A 23 -9.62 -1.02 2.52
CA LYS A 23 -10.78 -0.18 2.88
C LYS A 23 -11.28 0.70 1.73
N ILE A 24 -10.37 1.41 1.05
CA ILE A 24 -10.73 2.29 -0.08
C ILE A 24 -11.37 1.47 -1.21
N VAL A 25 -10.79 0.31 -1.51
CA VAL A 25 -11.30 -0.59 -2.55
C VAL A 25 -12.66 -1.16 -2.16
N ASP A 26 -12.85 -1.57 -0.90
CA ASP A 26 -14.15 -2.06 -0.41
C ASP A 26 -15.25 -1.00 -0.53
N GLU A 27 -14.96 0.24 -0.12
CA GLU A 27 -15.88 1.38 -0.26
C GLU A 27 -16.23 1.65 -1.75
N GLU A 28 -15.23 1.72 -2.63
CA GLU A 28 -15.49 1.91 -4.07
C GLU A 28 -16.20 0.72 -4.72
N SER A 29 -15.93 -0.50 -4.26
CA SER A 29 -16.60 -1.72 -4.70
C SER A 29 -18.08 -1.70 -4.34
N MET A 30 -18.42 -1.30 -3.11
CA MET A 30 -19.82 -1.10 -2.70
C MET A 30 -20.49 -0.02 -3.55
N ARG A 31 -19.84 1.14 -3.76
CA ARG A 31 -20.40 2.25 -4.55
C ARG A 31 -20.68 1.87 -6.00
N ARG A 32 -19.81 1.04 -6.59
CA ARG A 32 -19.93 0.59 -7.98
C ARG A 32 -20.72 -0.69 -8.14
N ASN A 33 -21.22 -1.27 -7.03
CA ASN A 33 -21.88 -2.56 -6.97
C ASN A 33 -21.06 -3.67 -7.67
N ARG A 34 -19.74 -3.68 -7.41
CA ARG A 34 -18.77 -4.63 -8.00
C ARG A 34 -17.88 -5.22 -6.93
N ASN A 35 -17.43 -6.45 -7.12
CA ASN A 35 -16.48 -7.09 -6.21
C ASN A 35 -15.04 -6.86 -6.70
N ALA A 36 -14.15 -6.51 -5.78
CA ALA A 36 -12.72 -6.49 -6.01
C ALA A 36 -12.11 -7.83 -5.60
N THR A 37 -11.18 -8.34 -6.41
CA THR A 37 -10.46 -9.57 -6.07
C THR A 37 -9.29 -9.28 -5.13
N PRO A 38 -8.89 -10.24 -4.28
CA PRO A 38 -7.69 -10.11 -3.46
C PRO A 38 -6.43 -9.81 -4.29
N GLN A 39 -6.35 -10.35 -5.51
CA GLN A 39 -5.25 -10.10 -6.44
C GLN A 39 -5.22 -8.65 -6.91
N PHE A 40 -6.39 -8.04 -7.16
CA PHE A 40 -6.48 -6.63 -7.51
C PHE A 40 -6.02 -5.72 -6.37
N ILE A 41 -6.44 -6.01 -5.14
CA ILE A 41 -6.01 -5.28 -3.93
C ILE A 41 -4.50 -5.40 -3.73
N GLY A 42 -3.93 -6.60 -3.93
CA GLY A 42 -2.49 -6.85 -3.87
C GLY A 42 -1.72 -6.05 -4.94
N ALA A 43 -2.15 -6.13 -6.19
CA ALA A 43 -1.52 -5.39 -7.30
C ALA A 43 -1.58 -3.86 -7.09
N LEU A 44 -2.69 -3.34 -6.58
CA LEU A 44 -2.80 -1.92 -6.20
C LEU A 44 -1.84 -1.56 -5.07
N THR A 45 -1.70 -2.43 -4.07
CA THR A 45 -0.77 -2.21 -2.95
C THR A 45 0.67 -2.12 -3.42
N ASP A 46 1.12 -3.05 -4.26
CA ASP A 46 2.48 -3.00 -4.82
C ASP A 46 2.68 -1.81 -5.78
N MET A 47 1.65 -1.42 -6.54
CA MET A 47 1.70 -0.24 -7.40
C MET A 47 1.88 1.05 -6.59
N VAL A 48 1.10 1.24 -5.52
CA VAL A 48 1.22 2.43 -4.66
C VAL A 48 2.54 2.42 -3.89
N TRP A 49 2.98 1.26 -3.39
CA TRP A 49 4.28 1.10 -2.76
C TRP A 49 5.43 1.54 -3.67
N SER A 50 5.42 1.09 -4.93
CA SER A 50 6.40 1.50 -5.94
C SER A 50 6.33 3.00 -6.26
N GLN A 51 5.13 3.58 -6.33
CA GLN A 51 4.96 5.02 -6.55
C GLN A 51 5.52 5.85 -5.39
N ILE A 52 5.29 5.45 -4.14
CA ILE A 52 5.86 6.12 -2.96
C ILE A 52 7.40 6.10 -3.02
N GLY A 53 7.99 4.93 -3.30
CA GLY A 53 9.44 4.81 -3.47
C GLY A 53 9.97 5.67 -4.61
N LYS A 54 9.26 5.73 -5.75
CA LYS A 54 9.64 6.57 -6.90
C LYS A 54 9.54 8.06 -6.59
N PHE A 55 8.51 8.49 -5.85
CA PHE A 55 8.35 9.89 -5.45
C PHE A 55 9.44 10.30 -4.46
N MET A 56 9.78 9.43 -3.51
CA MET A 56 10.89 9.62 -2.59
C MET A 56 12.22 9.80 -3.33
N LEU A 57 12.49 8.95 -4.33
CA LEU A 57 13.70 9.05 -5.16
C LEU A 57 13.75 10.33 -6.02
N TRP A 58 12.59 10.85 -6.43
CA TRP A 58 12.50 12.08 -7.22
C TRP A 58 12.66 13.36 -6.41
N VAL A 59 12.41 13.33 -5.10
CA VAL A 59 12.57 14.50 -4.20
C VAL A 59 14.04 14.76 -3.84
N ASP A 60 14.90 13.75 -3.99
CA ASP A 60 16.34 13.82 -3.69
C ASP A 60 17.23 14.26 -4.89
N GLN A 61 16.63 14.78 -5.98
CA GLN A 61 17.35 15.24 -7.19
C GLN A 61 17.12 16.71 -7.49
#